data_AF-A0A2E0V065-F1
#
_entry.id   AF-A0A2E0V065-F1
#
_cell.length_a   1.000
_cell.length_b   1.000
_cell.length_c   1.000
_cell.angle_alpha   90.00
_cell.angle_beta   90.00
_cell.angle_gamma   90.00
#
_symmetry.space_group_name_H-M   'P 1'
#
loop_
_entity.id
_entity.type
_entity.pdbx_description
1 polymer ?
#
loop_
_entity_poly.entity_id
_entity_poly.type
_entity_poly.pdbx_seq_one_letter_code
_entity_poly.pdbx_strand_id
1 'polypeptide(L)'
;MDKLQTNISHFSAMERKISDGENLLRRASDTSRFALLLLFVGVLLMLFLSGGYKILGLIVLLISIFVLANAEKHKSEIEEGLSEYRGQKAEILATLLTRGL
;
A
#
# COMPACT_ATOMS: atom_id res chain seq x y z
N MET A 1 7.67 -36.25 -11.05
CA MET A 1 8.47 -35.18 -10.41
C MET A 1 8.15 -33.79 -10.95
N ASP A 2 7.67 -33.64 -12.20
CA ASP A 2 7.38 -32.33 -12.82
C ASP A 2 6.35 -31.45 -12.10
N LYS A 3 5.27 -32.01 -11.55
CA LYS A 3 4.20 -31.22 -10.89
C LYS A 3 4.67 -30.54 -9.58
N LEU A 4 5.60 -31.16 -8.87
CA LEU A 4 6.07 -30.69 -7.57
C LEU A 4 7.08 -29.54 -7.74
N GLN A 5 7.97 -29.66 -8.71
CA GLN A 5 8.91 -28.61 -9.10
C GLN A 5 8.17 -27.39 -9.70
N THR A 6 7.11 -27.64 -10.48
CA THR A 6 6.23 -26.58 -11.00
C THR A 6 5.53 -25.83 -9.86
N ASN A 7 4.97 -26.54 -8.86
CA ASN A 7 4.34 -25.90 -7.70
C ASN A 7 5.32 -25.09 -6.83
N ILE A 8 6.57 -25.55 -6.66
CA ILE A 8 7.61 -24.82 -5.91
C ILE A 8 8.00 -23.53 -6.66
N SER A 9 8.14 -23.60 -7.99
CA SER A 9 8.44 -22.40 -8.80
C SER A 9 7.31 -21.36 -8.71
N HIS A 10 6.05 -21.80 -8.74
CA HIS A 10 4.88 -20.94 -8.52
C HIS A 10 4.87 -20.34 -7.11
N PHE A 11 5.19 -21.12 -6.09
CA PHE A 11 5.28 -20.63 -4.70
C PHE A 11 6.35 -19.54 -4.54
N SER A 12 7.53 -19.74 -5.13
CA SER A 12 8.61 -18.73 -5.07
C SER A 12 8.27 -17.44 -5.82
N ALA A 13 7.54 -17.54 -6.94
CA ALA A 13 7.06 -16.37 -7.69
C ALA A 13 5.97 -15.62 -6.91
N MET A 14 5.15 -16.34 -6.15
CA MET A 14 4.10 -15.78 -5.30
C MET A 14 4.68 -15.05 -4.08
N GLU A 15 5.73 -15.60 -3.45
CA GLU A 15 6.47 -14.90 -2.38
C GLU A 15 7.11 -13.60 -2.85
N ARG A 16 7.69 -13.57 -4.06
CA ARG A 16 8.21 -12.33 -4.64
C ARG A 16 7.12 -11.28 -4.84
N LYS A 17 5.96 -11.67 -5.38
CA LYS A 17 4.82 -10.75 -5.55
C LYS A 17 4.29 -10.20 -4.23
N ILE A 18 4.23 -11.04 -3.19
CA ILE A 18 3.86 -10.62 -1.83
C ILE A 18 4.89 -9.63 -1.27
N SER A 19 6.18 -9.91 -1.42
CA SER A 19 7.25 -9.02 -0.95
C SER A 19 7.27 -7.68 -1.69
N ASP A 20 7.02 -7.68 -3.01
CA ASP A 20 6.93 -6.44 -3.80
C ASP A 20 5.67 -5.64 -3.41
N GLY A 21 4.55 -6.32 -3.17
CA GLY A 21 3.32 -5.73 -2.65
C GLY A 21 3.53 -5.07 -1.28
N GLU A 22 4.19 -5.75 -0.34
CA GLU A 22 4.52 -5.18 0.98
C GLU A 22 5.44 -3.97 0.88
N ASN A 23 6.41 -3.97 -0.03
CA ASN A 23 7.27 -2.81 -0.29
C ASN A 23 6.49 -1.62 -0.87
N LEU A 24 5.55 -1.87 -1.78
CA LEU A 24 4.65 -0.84 -2.31
C LEU A 24 3.73 -0.28 -1.22
N LEU A 25 3.20 -1.13 -0.34
CA LEU A 25 2.40 -0.76 0.83
C LEU A 25 3.20 0.13 1.79
N ARG A 26 4.48 -0.22 2.02
CA ARG A 26 5.40 0.57 2.84
C ARG A 26 5.66 1.95 2.22
N ARG A 27 5.91 2.02 0.91
CA ARG A 27 6.07 3.29 0.18
C ARG A 27 4.80 4.14 0.19
N ALA A 28 3.63 3.52 0.03
CA ALA A 28 2.34 4.21 0.14
C ALA A 28 2.11 4.74 1.57
N SER A 29 2.49 3.98 2.60
CA SER A 29 2.45 4.41 3.99
C SER A 29 3.39 5.59 4.29
N ASP A 30 4.61 5.58 3.75
CA ASP A 30 5.53 6.70 3.90
C ASP A 30 5.04 7.95 3.16
N THR A 31 4.39 7.76 2.01
CA THR A 31 3.72 8.85 1.26
C THR A 31 2.55 9.43 2.05
N SER A 32 1.76 8.60 2.73
CA SER A 32 0.67 9.04 3.62
C SER A 32 1.20 9.87 4.80
N ARG A 33 2.33 9.48 5.42
CA ARG A 33 2.99 10.28 6.47
C ARG A 33 3.44 11.65 5.97
N PHE A 34 4.02 11.71 4.76
CA PHE A 34 4.38 12.98 4.13
C PHE A 34 3.16 13.85 3.84
N ALA A 35 2.07 13.25 3.37
CA ALA A 35 0.81 13.95 3.11
C ALA A 35 0.21 14.55 4.39
N LEU A 36 0.26 13.82 5.51
CA LEU A 36 -0.13 14.32 6.84
C LEU A 36 0.70 15.53 7.28
N LEU A 37 2.01 15.49 7.04
CA LEU A 37 2.92 16.59 7.37
C LEU A 37 2.64 17.83 6.51
N LEU A 38 2.39 17.64 5.22
CA LEU A 38 1.93 18.68 4.30
C LEU A 38 0.58 19.28 4.72
N LEU A 39 -0.35 18.45 5.20
CA LEU A 39 -1.65 18.89 5.70
C LEU A 39 -1.49 19.77 6.93
N PHE A 40 -0.62 19.38 7.87
CA PHE A 40 -0.28 20.19 9.04
C PHE A 40 0.33 21.55 8.66
N VAL A 41 1.26 21.56 7.70
CA VAL A 41 1.85 22.80 7.16
C VAL A 41 0.77 23.68 6.51
N GLY A 42 -0.14 23.10 5.72
CA GLY A 42 -1.26 23.81 5.11
C GLY A 42 -2.18 24.48 6.13
N VAL A 43 -2.49 23.79 7.23
CA VAL A 43 -3.25 24.35 8.37
C VAL A 43 -2.49 25.49 9.03
N LEU A 44 -1.19 25.33 9.26
CA LEU A 44 -0.34 26.38 9.84
C LEU A 44 -0.35 27.63 8.97
N LEU A 45 -0.14 27.47 7.66
CA LEU A 45 -0.17 28.56 6.69
C LEU A 45 -1.53 29.28 6.73
N MET A 46 -2.65 28.56 6.83
CA MET A 46 -3.99 29.15 6.98
C MET A 46 -4.15 30.03 8.22
N LEU A 47 -3.51 29.67 9.34
CA LEU A 47 -3.56 30.42 10.60
C LEU A 47 -2.68 31.67 10.58
N PHE A 48 -1.50 31.59 9.96
CA PHE A 48 -0.50 32.67 10.00
C PHE A 48 -0.53 33.62 8.79
N LEU A 49 -1.09 33.20 7.64
CA LEU A 49 -1.16 34.05 6.45
C LEU A 49 -2.29 35.08 6.53
N SER A 50 -1.96 36.33 6.23
CA SER A 50 -2.94 37.41 6.06
C SER A 50 -3.78 37.19 4.79
N GLY A 51 -5.00 37.73 4.78
CA GLY A 51 -6.12 37.33 3.90
C GLY A 51 -5.78 36.91 2.48
N GLY A 52 -5.04 37.73 1.72
CA GLY A 52 -4.70 37.44 0.31
C GLY A 52 -3.86 36.17 0.11
N TYR A 53 -3.04 35.79 1.08
CA TYR A 53 -2.18 34.61 0.98
C TYR A 53 -2.84 33.33 1.50
N LYS A 54 -4.03 33.39 2.12
CA LYS A 54 -4.77 32.19 2.58
C LYS A 54 -5.12 31.25 1.43
N ILE A 55 -5.19 31.77 0.20
CA ILE A 55 -5.37 30.98 -1.03
C ILE A 55 -4.25 29.94 -1.18
N LEU A 56 -3.00 30.28 -0.84
CA LEU A 56 -1.89 29.33 -0.89
C LEU A 56 -2.07 28.20 0.13
N GLY A 57 -2.49 28.53 1.35
CA GLY A 57 -2.81 27.54 2.39
C GLY A 57 -3.95 26.61 1.95
N LEU A 58 -5.00 27.15 1.30
CA LEU A 58 -6.11 26.37 0.77
C LEU A 58 -5.66 25.39 -0.33
N ILE A 59 -4.81 25.84 -1.26
CA ILE A 59 -4.27 24.98 -2.33
C ILE A 59 -3.45 23.83 -1.73
N VAL A 60 -2.58 24.11 -0.76
CA VAL A 60 -1.78 23.08 -0.08
C VAL A 60 -2.69 22.07 0.63
N LEU A 61 -3.76 22.53 1.29
CA LEU A 61 -4.75 21.66 1.93
C LEU A 61 -5.43 20.72 0.93
N LEU A 62 -5.91 21.26 -0.19
CA LEU A 62 -6.57 20.47 -1.23
C LEU A 62 -5.64 19.40 -1.82
N ILE A 63 -4.39 19.76 -2.10
CA ILE A 63 -3.38 18.82 -2.59
C ILE A 63 -3.12 17.72 -1.55
N SER A 64 -3.01 18.09 -0.27
CA SER A 64 -2.75 17.12 0.81
C SER A 64 -3.88 16.10 0.95
N ILE A 65 -5.14 16.57 0.91
CA ILE A 65 -6.32 15.70 0.96
C ILE A 65 -6.35 14.76 -0.25
N PHE A 66 -6.06 15.27 -1.45
CA PHE A 66 -6.04 14.47 -2.66
C PHE A 66 -4.96 13.36 -2.60
N VAL A 67 -3.75 13.70 -2.15
CA VAL A 67 -2.66 12.73 -1.97
C VAL A 67 -3.05 11.68 -0.93
N LEU A 68 -3.65 12.08 0.18
CA LEU A 68 -4.08 11.17 1.24
C LEU A 68 -5.15 10.19 0.74
N ALA A 69 -6.18 10.69 0.04
CA ALA A 69 -7.24 9.86 -0.52
C ALA A 69 -6.71 8.84 -1.54
N ASN A 70 -5.78 9.25 -2.41
CA ASN A 70 -5.14 8.33 -3.35
C ASN A 70 -4.27 7.28 -2.64
N ALA A 71 -3.52 7.69 -1.61
CA ALA A 71 -2.70 6.78 -0.83
C ALA A 71 -3.54 5.74 -0.08
N GLU A 72 -4.67 6.15 0.52
CA GLU A 72 -5.60 5.23 1.18
C GLU A 72 -6.23 4.24 0.19
N LYS A 73 -6.67 4.73 -0.98
CA LYS A 73 -7.22 3.86 -2.02
C LYS A 73 -6.21 2.81 -2.51
N HIS A 74 -4.98 3.24 -2.80
CA HIS A 74 -3.91 2.31 -3.20
C HIS A 74 -3.56 1.32 -2.08
N LYS A 75 -3.56 1.77 -0.82
CA LYS A 75 -3.31 0.89 0.32
C LYS A 75 -4.37 -0.20 0.43
N SER A 76 -5.65 0.16 0.27
CA SER A 76 -6.77 -0.78 0.30
C SER A 76 -6.69 -1.81 -0.81
N GLU A 77 -6.43 -1.38 -2.05
CA GLU A 77 -6.29 -2.30 -3.21
C GLU A 77 -5.11 -3.27 -3.01
N ILE A 78 -4.00 -2.80 -2.43
CA ILE A 78 -2.84 -3.62 -2.13
C ILE A 78 -3.13 -4.58 -0.96
N GLU A 79 -3.84 -4.16 0.09
CA GLU A 79 -4.24 -5.01 1.22
C GLU A 79 -5.19 -6.13 0.78
N GLU A 80 -6.19 -5.84 -0.06
CA GLU A 80 -7.09 -6.86 -0.62
C GLU A 80 -6.33 -7.87 -1.47
N GLY A 81 -5.46 -7.40 -2.37
CA GLY A 81 -4.62 -8.28 -3.19
C GLY A 81 -3.70 -9.16 -2.33
N LEU A 82 -3.03 -8.59 -1.33
CA LEU A 82 -2.16 -9.35 -0.41
C LEU A 82 -2.94 -10.38 0.41
N SER A 83 -4.17 -10.08 0.81
CA SER A 83 -5.05 -11.02 1.51
C SER A 83 -5.35 -12.24 0.63
N GLU A 84 -5.73 -12.03 -0.63
CA GLU A 84 -5.97 -13.11 -1.59
C GLU A 84 -4.72 -13.96 -1.85
N TYR A 85 -3.56 -13.32 -2.09
CA TYR A 85 -2.30 -14.02 -2.31
C TYR A 85 -1.85 -14.83 -1.07
N ARG A 86 -2.08 -14.31 0.14
CA ARG A 86 -1.79 -15.03 1.40
C ARG A 86 -2.73 -16.22 1.60
N GLY A 87 -4.01 -16.09 1.24
CA GLY A 87 -4.98 -17.18 1.26
C GLY A 87 -4.60 -18.32 0.31
N GLN A 88 -4.28 -17.99 -0.94
CA GLN A 88 -3.84 -18.99 -1.93
C GLN A 88 -2.51 -19.65 -1.54
N LYS A 89 -1.58 -18.90 -0.93
CA LYS A 89 -0.34 -19.47 -0.38
C LYS A 89 -0.64 -20.53 0.69
N ALA A 90 -1.59 -20.25 1.59
CA ALA A 90 -1.99 -21.18 2.64
C ALA A 90 -2.65 -22.45 2.06
N GLU A 91 -3.48 -22.32 1.02
CA GLU A 91 -4.11 -23.46 0.34
C GLU A 91 -3.08 -24.35 -0.39
N ILE A 92 -2.11 -23.76 -1.08
CA ILE A 92 -1.04 -24.51 -1.76
C ILE A 92 -0.18 -25.24 -0.73
N LEU A 93 0.14 -24.59 0.40
CA LEU A 93 0.94 -25.18 1.47
C LEU A 93 0.17 -26.32 2.17
N ALA A 94 -1.12 -26.16 2.42
CA ALA A 94 -2.00 -27.22 2.93
C ALA A 94 -2.10 -28.39 1.95
N THR A 95 -2.20 -28.12 0.63
CA THR A 95 -2.28 -29.14 -0.42
C THR A 95 -0.95 -29.90 -0.57
N LEU A 96 0.18 -29.21 -0.46
CA LEU A 96 1.50 -29.84 -0.48
C LEU A 96 1.73 -30.70 0.78
N LEU A 97 1.26 -30.26 1.95
CA LEU A 97 1.31 -31.05 3.19
C LEU A 97 0.39 -32.27 3.14
N THR A 98 -0.81 -32.15 2.54
CA THR A 98 -1.76 -33.28 2.42
C THR A 98 -1.44 -34.23 1.27
N ARG A 99 -0.73 -33.80 0.23
CA ARG A 99 -0.31 -34.66 -0.90
C ARG A 99 1.15 -35.13 -0.82
N GLY A 100 1.91 -34.66 0.17
CA GLY A 100 3.36 -34.85 0.29
C GLY A 100 3.82 -35.43 1.62
N LEU A 101 2.92 -36.02 2.41
CA LEU A 101 3.24 -36.83 3.59
C LEU A 101 2.55 -38.19 3.46
#